data_AF-A0A9E0IIU2-F1
#
_entry.id   AF-A0A9E0IIU2-F1
#
_cell.length_a   1.000
_cell.length_b   1.000
_cell.length_c   1.000
_cell.angle_alpha   90.00
_cell.angle_beta   90.00
_cell.angle_gamma   90.00
#
_symmetry.space_group_name_H-M   'P 1'
#
loop_
_entity.id
_entity.type
_entity.pdbx_description
1 polymer ?
#
loop_
_entity_poly.entity_id
_entity_poly.type
_entity_poly.pdbx_seq_one_letter_code
_entity_poly.pdbx_strand_id
1 'polypeptide(L)'
;MVQGVTNEMARLAVATTARSRRNRVVGLAWPLHSVDAMTMDEFWALIEVARTNHDTYLQRLKALSQEALVDLYWTYEETAAELRGDRHVRSFPKGTSHDAMVDFGGWVVSEGRQVYEDLLKHPAKVRSHKCGTMMFVADVTAEYKARYKTYVPLRPD
;
A
#
# COMPACT_ATOMS: atom_id res chain seq x y z
N MET A 1 -29.47 -4.23 60.44
CA MET A 1 -29.49 -5.60 59.89
C MET A 1 -29.31 -5.49 58.39
N VAL A 2 -28.28 -6.14 57.88
CA VAL A 2 -27.78 -6.07 56.50
C VAL A 2 -28.25 -7.34 55.78
N GLN A 3 -29.08 -7.21 54.76
CA GLN A 3 -29.46 -8.26 53.80
C GLN A 3 -29.95 -7.55 52.53
N GLY A 4 -29.55 -7.84 51.30
CA GLY A 4 -28.59 -8.79 50.77
C GLY A 4 -28.31 -8.38 49.33
N VAL A 5 -27.02 -8.29 48.99
CA VAL A 5 -26.53 -8.05 47.64
C VAL A 5 -26.46 -9.41 46.93
N THR A 6 -27.32 -9.64 45.94
CA THR A 6 -27.23 -10.76 44.99
C THR A 6 -27.15 -10.11 43.60
N ASN A 7 -25.97 -9.83 43.08
CA ASN A 7 -25.09 -10.77 42.36
C ASN A 7 -25.75 -11.29 41.06
N GLU A 8 -26.10 -10.37 40.15
CA GLU A 8 -26.47 -10.68 38.77
C GLU A 8 -25.23 -10.61 37.89
N MET A 9 -24.48 -11.70 37.97
CA MET A 9 -23.47 -12.10 37.01
C MET A 9 -24.08 -12.25 35.61
N ALA A 10 -23.28 -11.83 34.63
CA ALA A 10 -22.99 -12.56 33.39
C ALA A 10 -23.57 -11.99 32.09
N ARG A 11 -22.59 -11.66 31.22
CA ARG A 11 -22.59 -11.74 29.76
C ARG A 11 -23.21 -10.56 29.02
N LEU A 12 -22.36 -9.57 28.75
CA LEU A 12 -22.22 -8.98 27.41
C LEU A 12 -20.86 -8.27 27.28
N ALA A 13 -19.77 -8.98 27.60
CA ALA A 13 -18.46 -8.64 27.07
C ALA A 13 -18.40 -9.22 25.66
N VAL A 14 -18.83 -8.44 24.66
CA VAL A 14 -18.53 -8.76 23.26
C VAL A 14 -17.01 -8.64 23.12
N ALA A 15 -16.36 -9.79 23.11
CA ALA A 15 -14.95 -9.94 22.83
C ALA A 15 -14.69 -9.38 21.43
N THR A 16 -14.22 -8.13 21.35
CA THR A 16 -13.52 -7.60 20.19
C THR A 16 -12.27 -8.44 20.03
N THR A 17 -12.40 -9.53 19.29
CA THR A 17 -11.31 -10.43 18.96
C THR A 17 -10.38 -9.64 18.06
N ALA A 18 -9.42 -8.95 18.67
CA ALA A 18 -8.26 -8.39 18.02
C ALA A 18 -7.60 -9.55 17.27
N ARG A 19 -7.86 -9.61 15.97
CA ARG A 19 -7.25 -10.56 15.05
C ARG A 19 -5.81 -10.11 14.82
N SER A 20 -4.99 -10.21 15.87
CA SER A 20 -3.55 -10.21 15.79
C SER A 20 -3.17 -11.52 15.09
N ARG A 21 -3.30 -11.51 13.76
CA ARG A 21 -2.58 -12.45 12.91
C ARG A 21 -1.12 -12.17 13.20
N ARG A 22 -0.52 -13.06 14.00
CA ARG A 22 0.92 -13.18 14.12
C ARG A 22 1.47 -13.22 12.69
N ASN A 23 2.05 -12.11 12.27
CA ASN A 23 2.90 -12.01 11.11
C ASN A 23 4.06 -12.96 11.38
N ARG A 24 3.90 -14.22 10.96
CA ARG A 24 5.03 -15.07 10.64
C ARG A 24 5.62 -14.43 9.39
N VAL A 25 6.45 -13.41 9.60
CA VAL A 25 7.35 -12.90 8.57
C VAL A 25 8.25 -14.08 8.29
N VAL A 26 7.83 -14.90 7.33
CA VAL A 26 8.69 -15.89 6.71
C VAL A 26 9.87 -15.08 6.23
N GLY A 27 11.05 -15.35 6.79
CA GLY A 27 12.31 -14.79 6.32
C GLY A 27 12.57 -15.31 4.92
N LEU A 28 11.79 -14.83 3.96
CA LEU A 28 12.13 -14.84 2.56
C LEU A 28 13.41 -14.01 2.50
N ALA A 29 14.54 -14.73 2.44
CA ALA A 29 15.82 -14.16 2.10
C ALA A 29 15.56 -13.34 0.84
N TRP A 30 15.55 -12.01 0.99
CA TRP A 30 15.28 -11.12 -0.12
C TRP A 30 16.42 -11.36 -1.11
N PRO A 31 16.14 -11.90 -2.29
CA PRO A 31 17.19 -12.07 -3.27
C PRO A 31 17.77 -10.69 -3.56
N LEU A 32 19.06 -10.52 -3.27
CA LEU A 32 19.84 -9.36 -3.66
C LEU A 32 20.00 -9.46 -5.18
N HIS A 33 18.95 -9.12 -5.93
CA HIS A 33 18.95 -9.11 -7.41
C HIS A 33 19.89 -8.01 -7.89
N SER A 34 20.95 -8.36 -8.64
CA SER A 34 20.98 -8.58 -10.09
C SER A 34 20.49 -7.38 -10.89
N VAL A 35 21.16 -7.08 -11.99
CA VAL A 35 21.02 -5.86 -12.83
C VAL A 35 19.71 -5.87 -13.64
N ASP A 36 18.70 -6.63 -13.19
CA ASP A 36 17.49 -6.93 -13.95
C ASP A 36 16.32 -6.08 -13.45
N ALA A 37 15.34 -5.88 -14.34
CA ALA A 37 14.14 -5.12 -14.06
C ALA A 37 13.33 -5.73 -12.89
N MET A 38 12.75 -4.86 -12.04
CA MET A 38 11.92 -5.30 -10.91
C MET A 38 10.71 -6.08 -11.39
N THR A 39 10.51 -7.29 -10.86
CA THR A 39 9.32 -8.09 -11.16
C THR A 39 8.09 -7.60 -10.39
N MET A 40 6.91 -7.91 -10.90
CA MET A 40 5.64 -7.54 -10.25
C MET A 40 5.48 -8.19 -8.86
N ASP A 41 6.02 -9.40 -8.65
CA ASP A 41 5.96 -10.06 -7.35
C ASP A 41 6.87 -9.38 -6.31
N GLU A 42 8.06 -8.93 -6.72
CA GLU A 42 8.94 -8.14 -5.85
C GLU A 42 8.33 -6.79 -5.50
N PHE A 43 7.74 -6.11 -6.49
CA PHE A 43 6.99 -4.87 -6.27
C PHE A 43 5.94 -5.05 -5.16
N TRP A 44 5.05 -6.03 -5.31
CA TRP A 44 3.99 -6.28 -4.31
C TRP A 44 4.54 -6.71 -2.95
N ALA A 45 5.63 -7.47 -2.93
CA ALA A 45 6.27 -7.85 -1.67
C ALA A 45 6.85 -6.63 -0.94
N LEU A 46 7.42 -5.66 -1.67
CA LEU A 46 7.92 -4.42 -1.08
C LEU A 46 6.79 -3.52 -0.56
N ILE A 47 5.68 -3.43 -1.28
CA ILE A 47 4.46 -2.73 -0.83
C ILE A 47 3.93 -3.32 0.48
N GLU A 48 3.88 -4.65 0.59
CA GLU A 48 3.42 -5.31 1.83
C GLU A 48 4.37 -5.03 3.02
N VAL A 49 5.68 -4.93 2.78
CA VAL A 49 6.63 -4.51 3.80
C VAL A 49 6.41 -3.05 4.20
N ALA A 50 6.23 -2.14 3.24
CA ALA A 50 5.95 -0.74 3.53
C ALA A 50 4.69 -0.56 4.40
N ARG A 51 3.65 -1.35 4.12
CA ARG A 51 2.39 -1.35 4.85
C ARG A 51 2.50 -1.86 6.30
N THR A 52 3.41 -2.80 6.56
CA THR A 52 3.49 -3.50 7.84
C THR A 52 4.69 -3.10 8.71
N ASN A 53 5.78 -2.63 8.11
CA ASN A 53 7.01 -2.25 8.79
C ASN A 53 7.79 -1.22 7.96
N HIS A 54 7.51 0.07 8.21
CA HIS A 54 8.09 1.19 7.46
C HIS A 54 9.62 1.26 7.56
N ASP A 55 10.19 1.01 8.74
CA ASP A 55 11.65 1.00 8.92
C ASP A 55 12.34 -0.06 8.06
N THR A 56 11.76 -1.27 7.99
CA THR A 56 12.27 -2.35 7.14
C THR A 56 12.13 -1.99 5.67
N TYR A 57 11.04 -1.34 5.28
CA TYR A 57 10.87 -0.83 3.93
C TYR A 57 11.96 0.18 3.56
N LEU A 58 12.23 1.18 4.40
CA LEU A 58 13.28 2.18 4.15
C LEU A 58 14.67 1.54 4.05
N GLN A 59 14.96 0.50 4.84
CA GLN A 59 16.21 -0.26 4.72
C GLN A 59 16.31 -0.98 3.37
N ARG A 60 15.22 -1.60 2.90
CA ARG A 60 15.18 -2.25 1.58
C ARG A 60 15.31 -1.25 0.45
N LEU A 61 14.65 -0.10 0.57
CA LEU A 61 14.72 0.98 -0.41
C LEU A 61 16.17 1.48 -0.60
N LYS A 62 16.91 1.66 0.50
CA LYS A 62 18.35 2.01 0.47
C LYS A 62 19.22 0.96 -0.20
N ALA A 63 18.82 -0.31 -0.14
CA ALA A 63 19.55 -1.42 -0.75
C ALA A 63 19.30 -1.58 -2.26
N LEU A 64 18.25 -0.95 -2.81
CA LEU A 64 17.95 -1.03 -4.24
C LEU A 64 19.03 -0.31 -5.08
N SER A 65 19.24 -0.81 -6.30
CA SER A 65 20.05 -0.14 -7.32
C SER A 65 19.36 1.14 -7.82
N GLN A 66 20.06 1.95 -8.61
CA GLN A 66 19.45 3.13 -9.24
C GLN A 66 18.28 2.71 -10.15
N GLU A 67 18.50 1.72 -11.00
CA GLU A 67 17.51 1.20 -11.95
C GLU A 67 16.30 0.62 -11.21
N ALA A 68 16.51 -0.18 -10.16
CA ALA A 68 15.42 -0.74 -9.38
C ALA A 68 14.58 0.33 -8.65
N LEU A 69 15.16 1.46 -8.24
CA LEU A 69 14.39 2.60 -7.70
C LEU A 69 13.54 3.28 -8.78
N VAL A 70 14.07 3.42 -10.00
CA VAL A 70 13.32 3.96 -11.14
C VAL A 70 12.17 3.02 -11.50
N ASP A 71 12.43 1.72 -11.61
CA ASP A 71 11.42 0.72 -11.90
C ASP A 71 10.35 0.67 -10.81
N LEU A 72 10.73 0.74 -9.53
CA LEU A 72 9.78 0.79 -8.43
C LEU A 72 8.84 1.99 -8.54
N TYR A 73 9.40 3.18 -8.82
CA TYR A 73 8.63 4.41 -8.98
C TYR A 73 7.63 4.28 -10.13
N TRP A 74 8.09 3.86 -11.31
CA TRP A 74 7.23 3.77 -12.49
C TRP A 74 6.22 2.63 -12.39
N THR A 75 6.60 1.49 -11.84
CA THR A 75 5.66 0.38 -11.59
C THR A 75 4.54 0.82 -10.65
N TYR A 76 4.84 1.62 -9.62
CA TYR A 76 3.83 2.18 -8.74
C TYR A 76 2.88 3.13 -9.48
N GLU A 77 3.43 4.09 -10.23
CA GLU A 77 2.64 5.08 -11.00
C GLU A 77 1.76 4.41 -12.06
N GLU A 78 2.30 3.44 -12.81
CA GLU A 78 1.57 2.67 -13.83
C GLU A 78 0.45 1.82 -13.21
N THR A 79 0.73 1.14 -12.10
CA THR A 79 -0.26 0.33 -11.37
C THR A 79 -1.39 1.21 -10.84
N ALA A 80 -1.06 2.37 -10.24
CA ALA A 80 -2.06 3.33 -9.80
C ALA A 80 -2.85 3.92 -10.99
N ALA A 81 -2.20 4.10 -12.14
CA ALA A 81 -2.84 4.63 -13.35
C ALA A 81 -3.92 3.72 -13.92
N GLU A 82 -3.79 2.40 -13.80
CA GLU A 82 -4.79 1.45 -14.30
C GLU A 82 -6.19 1.68 -13.66
N LEU A 83 -6.20 2.17 -12.42
CA LEU A 83 -7.42 2.51 -11.67
C LEU A 83 -8.05 3.83 -12.12
N ARG A 84 -7.40 4.59 -13.00
CA ARG A 84 -7.92 5.84 -13.59
C ARG A 84 -8.52 5.63 -14.98
N GLY A 85 -8.55 4.40 -15.50
CA GLY A 85 -9.20 4.11 -16.78
C GLY A 85 -10.72 4.31 -16.75
N ASP A 86 -11.33 4.49 -17.92
CA ASP A 86 -12.76 4.80 -18.11
C ASP A 86 -13.72 3.91 -17.28
N ARG A 87 -13.39 2.61 -17.13
CA ARG A 87 -14.21 1.66 -16.36
C ARG A 87 -14.33 2.03 -14.87
N HIS A 88 -13.24 2.56 -14.30
CA HIS A 88 -13.17 2.92 -12.89
C HIS A 88 -13.70 4.33 -12.66
N VAL A 89 -13.38 5.28 -13.55
CA VAL A 89 -13.85 6.67 -13.50
C VAL A 89 -15.38 6.76 -13.40
N ARG A 90 -16.10 5.91 -14.14
CA ARG A 90 -17.58 5.85 -14.09
C ARG A 90 -18.14 5.39 -12.74
N SER A 91 -17.33 4.73 -11.92
CA SER A 91 -17.73 4.23 -10.60
C SER A 91 -17.48 5.24 -9.48
N PHE A 92 -16.77 6.34 -9.74
CA PHE A 92 -16.58 7.39 -8.75
C PHE A 92 -17.86 8.22 -8.55
N PRO A 93 -18.07 8.77 -7.33
CA PRO A 93 -19.11 9.76 -7.11
C PRO A 93 -19.01 10.94 -8.07
N LYS A 94 -20.16 11.44 -8.54
CA LYS A 94 -20.20 12.64 -9.40
C LYS A 94 -19.52 13.82 -8.70
N GLY A 95 -18.70 14.56 -9.44
CA GLY A 95 -17.97 15.70 -8.90
C GLY A 95 -16.65 15.35 -8.19
N THR A 96 -16.23 14.08 -8.21
CA THR A 96 -14.87 13.71 -7.78
C THR A 96 -13.84 14.40 -8.68
N SER A 97 -12.88 15.11 -8.09
CA SER A 97 -11.81 15.78 -8.83
C SER A 97 -10.83 14.75 -9.43
N HIS A 98 -10.10 15.16 -10.47
CA HIS A 98 -9.04 14.32 -11.03
C HIS A 98 -8.00 13.95 -9.97
N ASP A 99 -7.55 14.92 -9.18
CA ASP A 99 -6.57 14.71 -8.10
C ASP A 99 -7.05 13.66 -7.10
N ALA A 100 -8.33 13.68 -6.71
CA ALA A 100 -8.89 12.68 -5.82
C ALA A 100 -8.90 11.26 -6.44
N MET A 101 -9.01 11.15 -7.78
CA MET A 101 -8.87 9.86 -8.47
C MET A 101 -7.41 9.38 -8.52
N VAL A 102 -6.45 10.30 -8.65
CA VAL A 102 -5.01 10.00 -8.57
C VAL A 102 -4.64 9.50 -7.18
N ASP A 103 -5.03 10.25 -6.15
CA ASP A 103 -4.81 9.90 -4.75
C ASP A 103 -5.44 8.54 -4.41
N PHE A 104 -6.63 8.28 -4.95
CA PHE A 104 -7.28 6.98 -4.80
C PHE A 104 -6.47 5.83 -5.39
N GLY A 105 -5.95 5.99 -6.62
CA GLY A 105 -5.13 4.95 -7.26
C GLY A 105 -3.91 4.61 -6.40
N GLY A 106 -3.19 5.64 -5.93
CA GLY A 106 -2.05 5.45 -5.03
C GLY A 106 -2.44 4.77 -3.72
N TRP A 107 -3.55 5.20 -3.10
CA TRP A 107 -4.06 4.57 -1.89
C TRP A 107 -4.35 3.07 -2.10
N VAL A 108 -5.07 2.70 -3.16
CA VAL A 108 -5.39 1.28 -3.45
C VAL A 108 -4.13 0.43 -3.59
N VAL A 109 -3.13 0.93 -4.31
CA VAL A 109 -1.85 0.22 -4.47
C VAL A 109 -1.17 0.06 -3.10
N SER A 110 -1.19 1.10 -2.27
CA SER A 110 -0.59 1.06 -0.93
C SER A 110 -1.26 0.07 0.04
N GLU A 111 -2.55 -0.21 -0.15
CA GLU A 111 -3.27 -1.25 0.62
C GLU A 111 -2.83 -2.68 0.24
N GLY A 112 -2.14 -2.83 -0.89
CA GLY A 112 -1.53 -4.07 -1.35
C GLY A 112 -2.32 -4.81 -2.43
N ARG A 113 -1.68 -5.86 -2.96
CA ARG A 113 -2.12 -6.61 -4.15
C ARG A 113 -3.56 -7.08 -4.10
N GLN A 114 -4.00 -7.61 -2.95
CA GLN A 114 -5.35 -8.18 -2.83
C GLN A 114 -6.45 -7.11 -3.01
N VAL A 115 -6.25 -5.91 -2.46
CA VAL A 115 -7.21 -4.81 -2.57
C VAL A 115 -7.22 -4.28 -4.00
N TYR A 116 -6.03 -4.12 -4.59
CA TYR A 116 -5.87 -3.76 -6.00
C TYR A 116 -6.62 -4.71 -6.93
N GLU A 117 -6.36 -6.01 -6.85
CA GLU A 117 -6.98 -7.01 -7.71
C GLU A 117 -8.50 -7.13 -7.50
N ASP A 118 -8.99 -7.01 -6.26
CA ASP A 118 -10.42 -7.03 -5.98
C ASP A 118 -11.14 -5.85 -6.64
N LEU A 119 -10.51 -4.67 -6.61
CA LEU A 119 -11.07 -3.47 -7.20
C LEU A 119 -11.02 -3.49 -8.74
N LEU A 120 -9.92 -3.98 -9.32
CA LEU A 120 -9.82 -4.19 -10.77
C LEU A 120 -10.96 -5.08 -11.31
N LYS A 121 -11.32 -6.12 -10.55
CA LYS A 121 -12.41 -7.05 -10.90
C LYS A 121 -13.78 -6.46 -10.61
N HIS A 122 -13.89 -5.58 -9.63
CA HIS A 122 -15.16 -5.03 -9.16
C HIS A 122 -15.10 -3.50 -8.97
N PRO A 123 -15.08 -2.70 -10.06
CA PRO A 123 -15.01 -1.23 -9.98
C PRO A 123 -16.12 -0.58 -9.15
N ALA A 124 -17.29 -1.22 -9.06
CA ALA A 124 -18.41 -0.75 -8.23
C ALA A 124 -18.10 -0.77 -6.71
N LYS A 125 -17.00 -1.37 -6.28
CA LYS A 125 -16.54 -1.38 -4.88
C LYS A 125 -15.75 -0.13 -4.49
N VAL A 126 -15.54 0.85 -5.37
CA VAL A 126 -14.99 2.16 -4.98
C VAL A 126 -15.86 2.73 -3.85
N ARG A 127 -15.27 2.96 -2.67
CA ARG A 127 -15.97 3.56 -1.52
C ARG A 127 -15.49 5.00 -1.34
N SER A 128 -16.16 5.76 -0.47
CA SER A 128 -15.56 7.01 0.02
C SER A 128 -14.44 6.64 0.98
N HIS A 129 -13.19 6.85 0.58
CA HIS A 129 -12.02 6.54 1.40
C HIS A 129 -11.54 7.78 2.13
N LYS A 130 -11.11 7.62 3.39
CA LYS A 130 -10.28 8.64 4.02
C LYS A 130 -8.90 8.50 3.40
N CYS A 131 -8.52 9.47 2.57
CA CYS A 131 -7.19 9.55 2.00
C CYS A 131 -6.18 9.68 3.15
N GLY A 132 -5.66 8.55 3.60
CA GLY A 132 -4.44 8.49 4.38
C GLY A 132 -3.30 8.50 3.38
N THR A 133 -2.60 9.62 3.27
CA THR A 133 -1.47 9.75 2.34
C THR A 133 -0.36 8.81 2.80
N MET A 134 -0.30 7.60 2.23
CA MET A 134 0.88 6.76 2.36
C MET A 134 1.96 7.36 1.46
N MET A 135 3.02 7.85 2.09
CA MET A 135 4.11 8.58 1.45
C MET A 135 5.06 7.68 0.63
N PHE A 136 4.57 6.59 0.02
CA PHE A 136 5.41 5.61 -0.66
C PHE A 136 6.26 6.25 -1.76
N VAL A 137 5.62 6.98 -2.68
CA VAL A 137 6.30 7.69 -3.77
C VAL A 137 7.24 8.78 -3.23
N ALA A 138 6.85 9.45 -2.15
CA ALA A 138 7.70 10.45 -1.51
C ALA A 138 8.97 9.83 -0.93
N ASP A 139 8.89 8.63 -0.34
CA ASP A 139 10.06 7.91 0.18
C ASP A 139 11.00 7.47 -0.96
N VAL A 140 10.45 6.89 -2.04
CA VAL A 140 11.24 6.48 -3.23
C VAL A 140 11.97 7.68 -3.84
N THR A 141 11.24 8.78 -4.05
CA THR A 141 11.81 10.01 -4.65
C THR A 141 12.80 10.70 -3.72
N ALA A 142 12.55 10.71 -2.41
CA ALA A 142 13.48 11.25 -1.42
C ALA A 142 14.79 10.45 -1.39
N GLU A 143 14.71 9.12 -1.37
CA GLU A 143 15.89 8.25 -1.40
C GLU A 143 16.68 8.42 -2.69
N TYR A 144 16.00 8.44 -3.85
CA TYR A 144 16.64 8.65 -5.14
C TYR A 144 17.38 9.99 -5.20
N LYS A 145 16.70 11.08 -4.81
CA LYS A 145 17.27 12.42 -4.79
C LYS A 145 18.43 12.54 -3.81
N ALA A 146 18.33 11.91 -2.64
CA ALA A 146 19.40 11.91 -1.65
C ALA A 146 20.67 11.24 -2.19
N ARG A 147 20.54 10.12 -2.90
CA ARG A 147 21.67 9.34 -3.46
C ARG A 147 22.28 9.95 -4.72
N TYR A 148 21.44 10.30 -5.70
CA TYR A 148 21.90 10.65 -7.05
C TYR A 148 21.88 12.16 -7.34
N LYS A 149 21.41 12.98 -6.38
CA LYS A 149 21.35 14.45 -6.49
C LYS A 149 20.56 14.94 -7.70
N THR A 150 19.63 14.13 -8.19
CA THR A 150 18.74 14.43 -9.33
C THR A 150 17.35 13.85 -9.07
N TYR A 151 16.39 14.16 -9.94
CA TYR A 151 15.04 13.60 -9.90
C TYR A 151 14.99 12.22 -10.56
N VAL A 152 13.97 11.43 -10.22
CA VAL A 152 13.71 10.16 -10.91
C VAL A 152 13.50 10.48 -12.40
N PRO A 153 14.28 9.87 -13.32
CA PRO A 153 14.17 10.13 -14.74
C PRO A 153 12.82 9.67 -15.27
N LEU A 154 12.35 10.34 -16.32
CA LEU A 154 11.21 9.87 -17.11
C LEU A 154 11.56 8.53 -17.76
N ARG A 155 10.62 7.59 -17.74
CA ARG A 155 10.75 6.35 -18.51
C ARG A 155 10.56 6.71 -19.99
N PRO A 156 11.47 6.32 -20.89
CA PRO A 156 11.22 6.47 -22.32
C PRO A 156 10.04 5.59 -22.72
N ASP A 157 9.13 6.15 -23.51
CA ASP A 157 7.96 5.44 -24.09
C ASP A 157 8.37 4.31 -25.05
#